data_AF-A0A2S9FQC2-F1
#
_entry.id   AF-A0A2S9FQC2-F1
#
_cell.length_a   1.000
_cell.length_b   1.000
_cell.length_c   1.000
_cell.angle_alpha   90.00
_cell.angle_beta   90.00
_cell.angle_gamma   90.00
#
_symmetry.space_group_name_H-M   'P 1'
#
loop_
_entity.id
_entity.type
_entity.pdbx_description
1 polymer ?
#
loop_
_entity_poly.entity_id
_entity_poly.type
_entity_poly.pdbx_seq_one_letter_code
_entity_poly.pdbx_strand_id
1 'polypeptide(L)'
;GEVRGAGVFWAVELVADQNTREPLAPYGSSSAAMNSVIAECKKLGLLPFANYNRIHVVPPCIVTEEQAREGVAILDRALDVADAALDAAN
;
A
#
# COMPACT_ATOMS: atom_id res chain seq x y z
N GLY A 1 -7.29 -2.74 5.84
CA GLY A 1 -6.77 -3.68 6.84
C GLY A 1 -6.40 -2.90 8.07
N GLU A 2 -5.12 -2.81 8.42
CA GLU A 2 -4.63 -2.07 9.59
C GLU A 2 -3.47 -1.14 9.20
N VAL A 3 -3.41 0.05 9.80
CA VAL A 3 -2.29 0.99 9.67
C VAL A 3 -1.62 1.14 11.03
N ARG A 4 -0.32 0.84 11.11
CA ARG A 4 0.44 0.85 12.37
C ARG A 4 1.87 1.29 12.16
N GLY A 5 2.45 1.97 13.15
CA GLY A 5 3.82 2.45 13.06
C GLY A 5 4.18 3.42 14.17
N ALA A 6 5.44 3.87 14.14
CA ALA A 6 5.98 4.90 15.03
C ALA A 6 7.09 5.68 14.31
N GLY A 7 7.15 7.00 14.55
CA GLY A 7 8.11 7.88 13.87
C GLY A 7 7.93 7.83 12.35
N VAL A 8 9.01 7.54 11.63
CA VAL A 8 9.02 7.39 10.15
C VAL A 8 8.95 5.92 9.70
N PHE A 9 8.52 4.99 10.56
CA PHE A 9 8.39 3.58 10.20
C PHE A 9 6.94 3.11 10.35
N TRP A 10 6.25 2.98 9.22
CA TRP A 10 4.84 2.58 9.17
C TRP A 10 4.61 1.40 8.24
N ALA A 11 3.58 0.62 8.56
CA ALA A 11 3.05 -0.45 7.73
C ALA A 11 1.56 -0.23 7.48
N VAL A 12 1.17 -0.33 6.21
CA VAL A 12 -0.22 -0.33 5.75
C VAL A 12 -0.54 -1.74 5.28
N GLU A 13 -1.44 -2.40 6.00
CA GLU A 13 -1.88 -3.76 5.69
C GLU A 13 -3.15 -3.75 4.86
N LEU A 14 -3.04 -4.29 3.64
CA LEU A 14 -4.11 -4.38 2.66
C LEU A 14 -4.84 -5.71 2.81
N VAL A 15 -6.17 -5.64 2.82
CA VAL A 15 -7.07 -6.79 2.95
C VAL A 15 -8.13 -6.67 1.86
N ALA A 16 -8.58 -7.80 1.33
CA ALA A 16 -9.67 -7.84 0.35
C ALA A 16 -11.02 -7.49 0.97
N ASP A 17 -11.21 -7.83 2.26
CA ASP A 17 -12.43 -7.54 3.02
C ASP A 17 -12.06 -7.10 4.44
N GLN A 18 -12.64 -5.98 4.89
CA GLN A 18 -12.35 -5.40 6.20
C GLN A 18 -13.03 -6.13 7.37
N ASN A 19 -14.16 -6.79 7.13
CA ASN A 19 -14.89 -7.59 8.11
C ASN A 19 -14.17 -8.93 8.36
N THR A 20 -13.77 -9.62 7.30
CA THR A 20 -13.08 -10.92 7.41
C THR A 20 -11.58 -10.77 7.68
N ARG A 21 -11.01 -9.61 7.34
CA ARG A 21 -9.57 -9.32 7.34
C ARG A 21 -8.79 -10.27 6.40
N GLU A 22 -9.43 -10.77 5.35
CA GLU A 22 -8.77 -11.62 4.35
C GLU A 22 -7.62 -10.86 3.67
N PRO A 23 -6.36 -11.35 3.72
CA PRO A 23 -5.23 -10.65 3.15
C PRO A 23 -5.35 -10.44 1.64
N LEU A 24 -4.96 -9.26 1.13
CA LEU A 24 -4.96 -8.98 -0.31
C LEU A 24 -3.92 -9.81 -1.09
N ALA A 25 -2.95 -10.41 -0.40
CA ALA A 25 -1.99 -11.34 -0.94
C ALA A 25 -1.70 -12.48 0.04
N PRO A 26 -1.43 -13.70 -0.47
CA PRO A 26 -1.13 -14.84 0.39
C PRO A 26 0.20 -14.66 1.14
N TYR A 27 0.27 -15.27 2.32
CA TYR A 27 1.52 -15.31 3.09
C TYR A 27 2.64 -15.93 2.26
N GLY A 28 3.81 -15.32 2.25
CA GLY A 28 4.95 -15.82 1.46
C GLY A 28 5.05 -15.27 0.03
N SER A 29 4.01 -14.61 -0.50
CA SER A 29 3.97 -14.20 -1.91
C SER A 29 3.20 -12.88 -2.15
N SER A 30 3.11 -12.45 -3.41
CA SER A 30 2.30 -11.32 -3.86
C SER A 30 1.00 -11.80 -4.53
N SER A 31 0.12 -10.85 -4.87
CA SER A 31 -1.07 -11.06 -5.70
C SER A 31 -1.05 -10.14 -6.91
N ALA A 32 -1.93 -10.39 -7.89
CA ALA A 32 -2.09 -9.49 -9.04
C ALA A 32 -2.47 -8.07 -8.59
N ALA A 33 -3.40 -7.93 -7.65
CA ALA A 33 -3.81 -6.64 -7.09
C ALA A 33 -2.64 -5.92 -6.39
N MET A 34 -1.88 -6.62 -5.54
CA MET A 34 -0.68 -6.04 -4.90
C MET A 34 0.35 -5.56 -5.93
N ASN A 35 0.59 -6.37 -6.98
CA ASN A 35 1.54 -6.00 -8.03
C ASN A 35 1.09 -4.76 -8.81
N SER A 36 -0.22 -4.63 -9.07
CA SER A 36 -0.79 -3.45 -9.73
C SER A 36 -0.66 -2.19 -8.88
N VAL A 37 -0.92 -2.26 -7.57
CA VAL A 37 -0.70 -1.13 -6.64
C VAL A 37 0.76 -0.70 -6.64
N ILE A 38 1.70 -1.66 -6.54
CA ILE A 38 3.15 -1.37 -6.56
C ILE A 38 3.56 -0.74 -7.90
N ALA A 39 3.00 -1.21 -9.02
CA ALA A 39 3.27 -0.64 -10.33
C ALA A 39 2.74 0.79 -10.45
N GLU A 40 1.52 1.06 -9.97
CA GLU A 40 0.93 2.40 -9.99
C GLU A 40 1.70 3.37 -9.08
N CYS A 41 2.13 2.92 -7.90
CA CYS A 41 3.03 3.73 -7.05
C CYS A 41 4.27 4.18 -7.82
N LYS A 42 4.96 3.24 -8.48
CA LYS A 42 6.20 3.53 -9.24
C LYS A 42 5.94 4.48 -10.39
N LYS A 43 4.83 4.30 -11.11
CA LYS A 43 4.41 5.18 -12.21
C LYS A 43 4.12 6.61 -11.74
N LEU A 44 3.55 6.76 -10.54
CA LEU A 44 3.26 8.05 -9.91
C LEU A 44 4.47 8.66 -9.18
N GLY A 45 5.63 8.00 -9.20
CA GLY A 45 6.88 8.51 -8.61
C GLY A 45 7.18 8.06 -7.18
N LEU A 46 6.39 7.15 -6.61
CA LEU A 46 6.61 6.57 -5.28
C LEU A 46 7.26 5.18 -5.41
N LEU A 47 8.36 4.95 -4.70
CA LEU A 47 8.99 3.64 -4.59
C LEU A 47 8.60 2.95 -3.27
N PRO A 48 7.55 2.11 -3.24
CA PRO A 48 7.17 1.39 -2.04
C PRO A 48 8.04 0.15 -1.85
N PHE A 49 8.20 -0.25 -0.58
CA PHE A 49 8.59 -1.60 -0.23
C PHE A 49 7.35 -2.38 0.19
N ALA A 50 7.12 -3.56 -0.40
CA ALA A 50 6.00 -4.41 -0.05
C ALA A 50 6.47 -5.76 0.49
N ASN A 51 5.76 -6.28 1.50
CA ASN A 51 5.95 -7.61 2.04
C ASN A 51 4.58 -8.28 2.20
N TYR A 52 4.29 -9.25 1.33
CA TYR A 52 2.98 -9.86 1.19
C TYR A 52 1.89 -8.81 0.94
N ASN A 53 0.90 -8.75 1.82
CA ASN A 53 -0.19 -7.78 1.79
C ASN A 53 0.14 -6.46 2.51
N ARG A 54 1.40 -6.18 2.86
CA ARG A 54 1.79 -4.95 3.55
C ARG A 54 2.66 -4.04 2.69
N ILE A 55 2.32 -2.76 2.66
CA ILE A 55 3.18 -1.70 2.15
C ILE A 55 3.88 -1.03 3.33
N HIS A 56 5.20 -0.95 3.30
CA HIS A 56 5.98 -0.23 4.28
C HIS A 56 6.19 1.21 3.80
N VAL A 57 5.69 2.16 4.60
CA VAL A 57 5.84 3.60 4.40
C VAL A 57 6.97 4.06 5.33
N VAL A 58 8.19 4.02 4.79
CA VAL A 58 9.42 4.25 5.57
C VAL A 58 10.30 5.29 4.87
N PRO A 59 9.90 6.56 4.87
CA PRO A 59 10.71 7.62 4.28
C PRO A 59 11.98 7.87 5.11
N PRO A 60 13.00 8.54 4.54
CA PRO A 60 14.17 8.98 5.29
C PRO A 60 13.80 9.86 6.49
N CYS A 61 14.58 9.81 7.58
CA CYS A 61 14.32 10.62 8.77
C CYS A 61 14.38 12.16 8.55
N ILE A 62 14.89 12.59 7.40
CA ILE A 62 14.95 14.01 6.99
C ILE A 62 13.73 14.45 6.17
N VAL A 63 12.74 13.58 5.98
CA VAL A 63 11.53 13.88 5.21
C VAL A 63 10.83 15.12 5.77
N THR A 64 10.40 16.01 4.88
CA THR A 64 9.58 17.16 5.27
C THR A 64 8.11 16.78 5.36
N GLU A 65 7.31 17.60 6.04
CA GLU A 65 5.85 17.40 6.08
C GLU A 65 5.24 17.38 4.66
N GLU A 66 5.68 18.28 3.79
CA GLU A 66 5.21 18.37 2.40
C GLU A 66 5.49 17.07 1.63
N GLN A 67 6.72 16.55 1.73
CA GLN A 67 7.11 15.29 1.08
C GLN A 67 6.34 14.09 1.64
N ALA A 68 6.09 14.08 2.95
CA ALA A 68 5.27 13.02 3.57
C ALA A 68 3.83 13.08 3.07
N ARG A 69 3.23 14.28 2.97
CA ARG A 69 1.88 14.47 2.41
C ARG A 69 1.81 14.05 0.95
N GLU A 70 2.79 14.44 0.14
CA GLU A 70 2.90 14.05 -1.27
C GLU A 70 2.98 12.52 -1.42
N GLY A 71 3.87 11.86 -0.66
CA GLY A 71 4.02 10.41 -0.68
C GLY A 71 2.75 9.67 -0.29
N VAL A 72 2.04 10.13 0.75
CA VAL A 72 0.74 9.56 1.16
C VAL A 72 -0.32 9.78 0.09
N ALA A 73 -0.38 10.96 -0.54
CA ALA A 73 -1.33 11.23 -1.62
C ALA A 73 -1.05 10.43 -2.90
N ILE A 74 0.21 10.07 -3.17
CA ILE A 74 0.54 9.11 -4.23
C ILE A 74 0.06 7.70 -3.85
N LEU A 75 0.32 7.27 -2.62
CA LEU A 75 -0.12 5.96 -2.14
C LEU A 75 -1.64 5.81 -2.20
N ASP A 76 -2.39 6.82 -1.75
CA ASP A 76 -3.86 6.87 -1.79
C ASP A 76 -4.39 6.61 -3.21
N ARG A 77 -3.90 7.37 -4.20
CA ARG A 77 -4.25 7.18 -5.62
C ARG A 77 -3.87 5.81 -6.18
N ALA A 78 -2.77 5.22 -5.69
CA ALA A 78 -2.36 3.89 -6.13
C ALA A 78 -3.27 2.78 -5.56
N LEU A 79 -3.91 3.01 -4.41
CA LEU A 79 -4.83 2.06 -3.79
C LEU A 79 -6.16 1.94 -4.55
N ASP A 80 -6.59 2.98 -5.27
CA ASP A 80 -7.77 2.93 -6.17
C ASP A 80 -7.68 1.76 -7.18
N VAL A 81 -6.47 1.35 -7.56
CA VAL A 81 -6.24 0.21 -8.47
C VAL A 81 -6.57 -1.13 -7.80
N ALA A 82 -6.33 -1.27 -6.50
CA ALA A 82 -6.73 -2.46 -5.76
C ALA A 82 -8.26 -2.52 -5.61
N ASP A 83 -8.90 -1.39 -5.32
CA ASP A 83 -10.36 -1.32 -5.20
C ASP A 83 -11.02 -1.73 -6.52
N ALA A 84 -10.58 -1.16 -7.64
CA ALA A 84 -11.08 -1.54 -8.97
C ALA A 84 -10.83 -3.03 -9.30
N ALA A 85 -9.73 -3.61 -8.83
CA ALA A 85 -9.41 -5.02 -9.05
C ALA A 85 -10.31 -5.97 -8.24
N LEU A 86 -10.72 -5.55 -7.03
CA LEU A 86 -11.65 -6.31 -6.19
C LEU A 86 -13.09 -6.17 -6.69
N ASP A 87 -13.50 -4.99 -7.15
CA ASP A 87 -14.82 -4.77 -7.74
C ASP A 87 -15.03 -5.60 -9.01
N ALA A 88 -14.00 -5.75 -9.85
CA ALA A 88 -14.07 -6.55 -11.07
C ALA A 88 -14.09 -8.08 -10.82
N ALA A 89 -13.78 -8.53 -9.59
CA ALA A 89 -13.77 -9.94 -9.20
C ALA A 89 -15.10 -10.40 -8.56
N ASN A 90 -16.02 -9.47 -8.29
CA ASN A 90 -17.34 -9.70 -7.71
C ASN A 90 -18.46 -9.57 -8.76
#